data_AF-X1BJW5-F1
#
_entry.id   AF-X1BJW5-F1
#
_cell.length_a   1.000
_cell.length_b   1.000
_cell.length_c   1.000
_cell.angle_alpha   90.00
_cell.angle_beta   90.00
_cell.angle_gamma   90.00
#
_symmetry.space_group_name_H-M   'P 1'
#
loop_
_entity.id
_entity.type
_entity.pdbx_description
1 polymer ?
#
loop_
_entity_poly.entity_id
_entity_poly.type
_entity_poly.pdbx_seq_one_letter_code
_entity_poly.pdbx_strand_id
1 'polypeptide(L)' 'LLGFDMKYENGQPKARTHWHEGHPVAHRPNTVQGFIKYFQLAATRTKEIGLQVINLNPDSALPYFPKRPFSEVLH' A
#
# COMPACT_ATOMS: atom_id res chain seq x y z
N LEU A 1 -1.70 -1.72 -6.76
CA LEU A 1 -1.07 -1.79 -5.41
C LEU A 1 -1.03 -3.26 -5.02
N LEU A 2 0.04 -3.97 -5.40
CA LEU A 2 0.17 -5.40 -5.11
C LEU A 2 1.29 -5.58 -4.07
N GLY A 3 0.97 -6.24 -2.96
CA GLY A 3 1.96 -6.78 -1.99
C GLY A 3 2.30 -5.90 -0.79
N PHE A 4 2.20 -4.57 -0.87
CA PHE A 4 2.62 -3.69 0.24
C PHE A 4 1.43 -3.13 1.02
N ASP A 5 0.89 -3.97 1.90
CA ASP A 5 -0.37 -3.68 2.59
C ASP A 5 -0.20 -3.06 3.97
N MET A 6 1.05 -2.89 4.41
CA MET A 6 1.39 -2.16 5.63
C MET A 6 0.52 -2.59 6.81
N LYS A 7 0.36 -3.90 7.00
CA LYS A 7 -0.51 -4.39 8.07
C LYS A 7 0.15 -4.01 9.40
N TYR A 8 -0.44 -3.06 10.12
CA TYR A 8 -0.03 -2.68 11.47
C TYR A 8 -0.82 -3.53 12.48
N GLU A 9 -0.15 -4.09 13.47
CA GLU A 9 -0.76 -4.73 14.64
C GLU A 9 -0.41 -3.88 15.86
N ASN A 10 -1.42 -3.37 16.57
CA ASN A 10 -1.26 -2.47 17.73
C ASN A 10 -0.41 -1.20 17.44
N GLY A 11 -0.57 -0.60 16.26
CA GLY A 11 0.18 0.60 15.86
C GLY A 11 1.64 0.35 15.48
N GLN A 12 2.11 -0.91 15.49
CA GLN A 12 3.43 -1.32 15.02
C GLN A 12 3.29 -2.08 13.70
N PRO A 13 4.19 -1.90 12.72
CA PRO A 13 4.12 -2.69 11.50
C PRO A 13 4.27 -4.16 11.88
N LYS A 14 3.28 -4.99 11.53
CA LYS A 14 3.37 -6.44 11.66
C LYS A 14 4.64 -6.86 10.94
N ALA A 15 5.39 -7.83 11.48
CA ALA A 15 6.78 -8.17 11.09
C ALA A 15 7.05 -8.36 9.57
N ARG A 16 6.03 -8.37 8.71
CA ARG A 16 6.14 -8.23 7.26
C ARG A 16 6.54 -6.81 6.88
N THR A 17 7.84 -6.62 6.79
CA THR A 17 8.44 -5.37 6.30
C THR A 17 8.60 -5.37 4.77
N HIS A 18 8.23 -6.45 4.08
CA HIS A 18 8.37 -6.65 2.62
C HIS A 18 7.04 -6.91 1.91
N TRP A 19 7.04 -6.69 0.58
CA TRP A 19 5.90 -6.93 -0.30
C TRP A 19 5.62 -8.43 -0.59
N HIS A 20 6.54 -9.33 -0.24
CA HIS A 20 6.36 -10.78 -0.30
C HIS A 20 7.05 -11.46 0.89
N GLU A 21 6.69 -12.72 1.15
CA GLU A 21 7.37 -13.55 2.15
C GLU A 21 8.72 -14.07 1.63
N GLY A 22 9.65 -14.39 2.53
CA GLY A 22 10.94 -15.02 2.16
C GLY A 22 12.08 -14.07 1.79
N HIS A 23 11.91 -12.75 1.98
CA HIS A 23 13.06 -11.85 1.84
C HIS A 23 14.03 -12.06 3.02
N PRO A 24 15.33 -12.30 2.79
CA PRO A 24 16.27 -12.73 3.84
C PRO A 24 16.63 -11.62 4.84
N VAL A 25 16.35 -10.37 4.52
CA VAL A 25 16.70 -9.20 5.32
C VAL A 25 15.47 -8.34 5.52
N ALA A 26 15.01 -8.17 6.76
CA ALA A 26 13.88 -7.28 7.08
C ALA A 26 14.17 -5.82 6.70
N HIS A 27 13.21 -5.10 6.11
CA HIS A 27 13.30 -3.65 5.95
C HIS A 27 13.31 -2.97 7.33
N ARG A 28 14.09 -1.89 7.42
CA ARG A 28 14.15 -1.06 8.62
C ARG A 28 12.77 -0.42 8.84
N PRO A 29 12.29 -0.28 10.09
CA PRO A 29 10.99 0.35 10.40
C PRO A 29 10.81 1.74 9.74
N ASN A 30 11.90 2.47 9.58
CA ASN A 30 11.94 3.82 9.00
C ASN A 30 11.62 3.81 7.49
N THR A 31 11.98 2.73 6.79
CA THR A 31 11.69 2.55 5.35
C THR A 31 10.19 2.42 5.13
N VAL A 32 9.55 1.62 5.97
CA VAL A 32 8.11 1.37 6.00
C VAL A 32 7.34 2.69 6.21
N GLN A 33 7.73 3.51 7.19
CA GLN A 33 7.16 4.85 7.39
C GLN A 33 7.41 5.81 6.21
N GLY A 34 8.55 5.68 5.52
CA GLY A 34 8.86 6.46 4.32
C GLY A 34 7.88 6.20 3.17
N PHE A 35 7.45 4.95 2.99
CA PHE A 35 6.49 4.60 1.93
C PHE A 35 5.12 5.26 2.09
N ILE A 36 4.66 5.49 3.33
CA ILE A 36 3.41 6.21 3.59
C ILE A 36 3.42 7.59 2.90
N LYS A 37 4.53 8.32 3.03
CA LYS A 37 4.69 9.64 2.40
C LYS A 37 4.64 9.56 0.87
N TYR A 38 5.21 8.50 0.29
CA TYR A 38 5.16 8.30 -1.15
C TYR A 38 3.75 7.97 -1.65
N PHE A 39 2.96 7.19 -0.92
CA PHE A 39 1.56 6.94 -1.30
C PHE A 39 0.69 8.20 -1.21
N GLN A 40 0.90 9.04 -0.18
CA GLN A 40 0.25 10.35 -0.08
C GLN A 40 0.58 11.23 -1.28
N LEU A 41 1.88 11.35 -1.60
CA LEU A 41 2.33 12.14 -2.75
C LEU A 41 1.75 11.60 -4.05
N ALA A 42 1.78 10.28 -4.25
CA ALA A 42 1.23 9.63 -5.43
C ALA A 42 -0.26 9.94 -5.59
N ALA A 43 -1.06 9.80 -4.52
CA ALA A 43 -2.49 10.08 -4.57
C ALA A 43 -2.80 11.53 -4.97
N THR A 44 -2.04 12.49 -4.44
CA THR A 44 -2.14 13.90 -4.85
C THR A 44 -1.78 14.07 -6.32
N ARG A 45 -0.61 13.58 -6.76
CA ARG A 45 -0.14 13.75 -8.14
C ARG A 45 -1.06 13.11 -9.15
N THR A 46 -1.55 11.90 -8.89
CA THR A 46 -2.46 11.21 -9.80
C THR A 46 -3.77 11.97 -9.96
N LYS A 47 -4.28 12.58 -8.88
CA LYS A 47 -5.46 13.43 -8.94
C LYS A 47 -5.22 14.70 -9.77
N GLU A 48 -4.07 15.36 -9.59
CA GLU A 48 -3.70 16.58 -10.34
C GLU A 48 -3.64 16.33 -11.84
N ILE A 49 -3.14 15.17 -12.27
CA ILE A 49 -3.03 14.81 -13.70
C ILE A 49 -4.27 14.13 -14.26
N GLY A 50 -5.35 14.00 -13.48
CA GLY A 50 -6.60 13.37 -13.92
C GLY A 50 -6.56 11.85 -14.05
N LEU A 51 -5.59 11.18 -13.43
CA LEU A 51 -5.45 9.72 -13.47
C LEU A 51 -6.24 9.07 -12.33
N GLN A 52 -7.06 8.07 -12.67
CA GLN A 52 -7.78 7.27 -11.69
C GLN A 52 -6.96 6.06 -11.27
N VAL A 53 -6.65 5.96 -9.99
CA VAL A 53 -5.98 4.80 -9.39
C VAL A 53 -6.94 4.08 -8.47
N ILE A 54 -7.06 2.77 -8.64
CA ILE A 54 -7.87 1.89 -7.79
C ILE A 54 -6.93 0.92 -7.06
N ASN A 55 -7.16 0.73 -5.76
CA ASN A 55 -6.52 -0.30 -4.97
C ASN A 55 -7.33 -1.60 -5.09
N LEU A 56 -6.74 -2.63 -5.69
CA LEU A 56 -7.40 -3.91 -5.91
C LEU A 56 -7.41 -4.84 -4.68
N ASN A 57 -6.95 -4.32 -3.53
CA ASN A 57 -6.96 -5.03 -2.26
C ASN A 57 -7.94 -4.35 -1.28
N PRO A 58 -9.15 -4.92 -1.09
CA PRO A 58 -10.14 -4.41 -0.14
C PRO A 58 -9.64 -4.30 1.30
N ASP A 59 -8.76 -5.22 1.71
CA ASP A 59 -8.25 -5.32 3.10
C ASP A 59 -7.07 -4.39 3.37
N SER A 60 -6.67 -3.57 2.38
CA SER A 60 -5.51 -2.70 2.49
C SER A 60 -5.60 -1.70 3.63
N ALA A 61 -4.53 -1.54 4.42
CA ALA A 61 -4.46 -0.51 5.44
C ALA A 61 -4.30 0.91 4.85
N LEU A 62 -3.85 1.03 3.59
CA LEU A 62 -3.64 2.32 2.93
C LEU A 62 -4.98 2.99 2.56
N PRO A 63 -5.26 4.23 3.02
CA PRO A 63 -6.54 4.91 2.79
C PRO A 63 -6.52 5.86 1.56
N TYR A 64 -5.45 5.87 0.77
CA TYR A 64 -5.20 6.95 -0.21
C TYR A 64 -5.89 6.77 -1.56
N PHE A 65 -6.35 5.55 -1.88
CA PHE A 65 -7.01 5.23 -3.14
C PHE A 65 -8.29 4.44 -2.88
N PRO A 66 -9.35 4.62 -3.69
CA PRO A 66 -10.55 3.80 -3.63
C PRO A 66 -10.21 2.32 -3.72
N LYS A 67 -10.83 1.50 -2.88
CA LYS A 67 -10.60 0.05 -2.82
C LYS A 67 -11.73 -0.70 -3.53
N ARG A 68 -11.38 -1.70 -4.33
CA ARG A 68 -12.32 -2.63 -4.97
C ARG A 68 -11.69 -4.02 -5.05
N PRO A 69 -12.48 -5.10 -4.99
CA PRO A 69 -11.95 -6.43 -5.27
C PRO A 69 -11.53 -6.53 -6.75
N PHE A 70 -10.47 -7.31 -7.01
CA PHE A 70 -9.94 -7.54 -8.35
C PHE A 70 -11.02 -7.97 -9.36
N SER A 71 -11.94 -8.85 -8.92
CA SER A 71 -13.03 -9.41 -9.72
C SER A 71 -14.04 -8.38 -10.24
N GLU A 72 -14.08 -7.16 -9.69
CA GLU A 72 -15.00 -6.10 -10.13
C GLU A 72 -14.37 -5.13 -11.14
N VAL A 73 -13.05 -5.16 -11.35
CA VAL A 73 -12.33 -4.12 -12.11
C VAL A 73 -11.81 -4.61 -13.45
N LEU A 74 -11.36 -5.86 -13.54
CA LEU A 74 -10.86 -6.45 -14.78
C LEU A 74 -11.78 -7.62 -15.17
N HIS A 75 -12.61 -7.36 -16.18
CA HIS A 75 -13.43 -8.34 -16.90
C HIS A 75 -12.93 -8.46 -18.33
#